data_AF-A0A833E507-F1
#
_entry.id   AF-A0A833E507-F1
#
_cell.length_a   1.000
_cell.length_b   1.000
_cell.length_c   1.000
_cell.angle_alpha   90.00
_cell.angle_beta   90.00
_cell.angle_gamma   90.00
#
_symmetry.space_group_name_H-M   'P 1'
#
loop_
_entity.id
_entity.type
_entity.pdbx_description
1 polymer ?
#
loop_
_entity_poly.entity_id
_entity_poly.type
_entity_poly.pdbx_seq_one_letter_code
_entity_poly.pdbx_strand_id
1 'polypeptide(L)'
;MDKMYTLRYQKGGLIREISIRASKRERRCTICGGCIKKGKRYIRLTLGNLYIRRFKRYAICFDCWVNIKSKLKDVKEKIENASRYS
;
A
#
# COMPACT_ATOMS: atom_id res chain seq x y z
N MET A 1 20.46 -10.07 -3.36
CA MET A 1 19.08 -10.58 -3.12
C MET A 1 18.18 -9.42 -2.71
N ASP A 2 17.30 -8.94 -3.61
CA ASP A 2 16.28 -7.94 -3.26
C ASP A 2 15.26 -8.56 -2.29
N LYS A 3 15.38 -8.25 -1.00
CA LYS A 3 14.44 -8.72 0.02
C LYS A 3 13.04 -8.16 -0.29
N MET A 4 12.14 -9.04 -0.74
CA MET A 4 10.73 -8.71 -0.98
C MET A 4 9.95 -8.92 0.31
N TYR A 5 9.65 -7.83 1.02
CA TYR A 5 8.77 -7.88 2.18
C TYR A 5 7.32 -7.96 1.71
N THR A 6 6.59 -8.97 2.17
CA THR A 6 5.16 -9.15 1.84
C THR A 6 4.38 -9.41 3.12
N LEU A 7 3.39 -8.57 3.39
CA LEU A 7 2.38 -8.79 4.41
C LEU A 7 1.09 -9.18 3.71
N ARG A 8 0.56 -10.37 4.01
CA ARG A 8 -0.71 -10.87 3.47
C ARG A 8 -1.63 -11.20 4.63
N TYR A 9 -2.84 -10.66 4.61
CA TYR A 9 -3.89 -11.03 5.53
C TYR A 9 -5.17 -11.35 4.79
N GLN A 10 -5.94 -12.29 5.35
CA GLN A 10 -7.22 -12.73 4.81
C GLN A 10 -8.28 -12.52 5.89
N LYS A 11 -9.38 -11.84 5.55
CA LYS A 11 -10.52 -11.66 6.46
C LYS A 11 -11.81 -11.69 5.64
N GLY A 12 -12.74 -12.59 5.98
CA GLY A 12 -14.03 -12.72 5.29
C GLY A 12 -13.90 -12.93 3.77
N GLY A 13 -12.96 -13.79 3.34
CA GLY A 13 -12.68 -14.05 1.91
C GLY A 13 -12.10 -12.87 1.12
N LEU A 14 -11.77 -11.76 1.77
CA LEU A 14 -10.97 -10.69 1.18
C LEU A 14 -9.49 -10.96 1.44
N ILE A 15 -8.69 -10.99 0.37
CA ILE A 15 -7.23 -10.93 0.45
C ILE A 15 -6.81 -9.47 0.40
N ARG A 16 -5.93 -9.09 1.32
CA ARG A 16 -5.19 -7.84 1.25
C ARG A 16 -3.72 -8.15 1.40
N GLU A 17 -2.95 -7.81 0.36
CA GLU A 17 -1.51 -8.03 0.30
C GLU A 17 -0.81 -6.70 0.07
N ILE A 18 0.19 -6.42 0.89
CA ILE A 18 1.09 -5.28 0.76
C ILE A 18 2.48 -5.85 0.55
N SER A 19 3.15 -5.46 -0.53
CA SER A 19 4.53 -5.86 -0.78
C SER A 19 5.42 -4.71 -1.23
N ILE A 20 6.68 -4.73 -0.83
CA ILE A 20 7.70 -3.81 -1.34
C ILE A 20 8.51 -4.54 -2.41
N ARG A 21 8.55 -3.99 -3.62
CA ARG A 21 9.20 -4.62 -4.77
C ARG A 21 10.08 -3.63 -5.52
N ALA A 22 11.19 -4.10 -6.06
CA ALA A 22 11.93 -3.36 -7.09
C ALA A 22 11.16 -3.44 -8.42
N SER A 23 11.03 -2.31 -9.12
CA SER A 23 10.30 -2.27 -10.40
C SER A 23 11.14 -2.86 -11.52
N LYS A 24 10.68 -3.97 -12.11
CA LYS A 24 11.36 -4.62 -13.25
C LYS A 24 11.24 -3.84 -14.56
N ARG A 25 10.24 -2.96 -14.66
CA ARG A 25 9.94 -2.06 -15.78
C ARG A 25 9.36 -0.75 -15.25
N GLU A 26 9.21 0.27 -16.08
CA GLU A 26 8.54 1.49 -15.65
C GLU A 26 7.08 1.22 -15.26
N ARG A 27 6.60 1.92 -14.22
CA ARG A 27 5.22 1.83 -13.73
C ARG A 27 4.69 3.22 -13.41
N ARG A 28 3.39 3.44 -13.53
CA ARG A 28 2.76 4.65 -13.00
C ARG A 28 2.31 4.44 -11.57
N CYS A 29 2.59 5.43 -10.73
CA CYS A 29 2.02 5.53 -9.40
C CYS A 29 0.50 5.69 -9.52
N THR A 30 -0.26 4.87 -8.82
CA THR A 30 -1.73 4.92 -8.87
C THR A 30 -2.31 6.12 -8.13
N ILE A 31 -1.52 6.79 -7.28
CA ILE A 31 -1.96 7.95 -6.50
C ILE A 31 -1.65 9.26 -7.24
N CYS A 32 -0.37 9.50 -7.53
CA CYS A 32 0.06 10.76 -8.14
C CYS A 32 0.23 10.70 -9.66
N GLY A 33 0.04 9.54 -10.30
CA GLY A 33 0.31 9.35 -11.74
C GLY A 33 1.79 9.33 -12.13
N GLY A 34 2.69 9.73 -11.25
CA GLY A 34 4.14 9.85 -11.50
C GLY A 34 4.81 8.53 -11.91
N CYS A 35 5.91 8.64 -12.65
CA CYS A 35 6.65 7.48 -13.15
C CYS A 35 7.59 6.88 -12.10
N ILE A 36 7.44 5.58 -11.86
CA ILE A 36 8.32 4.73 -11.07
C ILE A 36 9.28 4.05 -12.05
N LYS A 37 10.51 4.59 -12.12
CA LYS A 37 11.56 4.09 -13.01
C LYS A 37 11.95 2.64 -12.71
N LYS A 38 12.49 1.94 -13.72
CA LYS A 38 13.09 0.60 -13.53
C LYS A 38 14.16 0.64 -12.43
N GLY A 39 14.21 -0.40 -11.60
CA GLY A 39 15.12 -0.53 -10.47
C GLY A 39 14.67 0.23 -9.21
N LYS A 40 13.79 1.23 -9.31
CA LYS A 40 13.24 1.90 -8.13
C LYS A 40 12.25 0.99 -7.39
N ARG A 41 12.26 1.09 -6.07
CA ARG A 41 11.32 0.36 -5.21
C ARG A 41 9.96 1.03 -5.24
N TYR A 42 8.91 0.25 -5.09
CA TYR A 42 7.53 0.72 -4.94
C TYR A 42 6.75 -0.22 -4.03
N ILE A 43 5.64 0.30 -3.50
CA ILE A 43 4.69 -0.47 -2.73
C ILE A 43 3.65 -1.01 -3.70
N ARG A 44 3.46 -2.31 -3.73
CA ARG A 44 2.37 -2.97 -4.42
C ARG A 44 1.29 -3.33 -3.41
N LEU A 45 0.10 -2.78 -3.60
CA LEU A 45 -1.11 -3.21 -2.89
C LEU A 45 -1.91 -4.12 -3.81
N THR A 46 -2.27 -5.30 -3.34
CA THR A 46 -3.23 -6.18 -4.00
C THR A 46 -4.44 -6.34 -3.10
N LEU A 47 -5.61 -5.99 -3.61
CA LEU A 47 -6.90 -6.18 -2.96
C LEU A 47 -7.68 -7.21 -3.77
N GLY A 48 -8.00 -8.35 -3.17
CA GLY A 48 -8.73 -9.43 -3.82
C GLY A 48 -9.98 -9.80 -3.07
N ASN A 49 -11.06 -10.11 -3.78
CA ASN A 49 -12.16 -10.91 -3.25
C ASN A 49 -12.05 -12.31 -3.85
N LEU A 50 -11.85 -13.32 -3.00
CA LEU A 50 -11.66 -14.71 -3.40
C LEU A 50 -12.94 -15.34 -3.95
N TYR A 51 -14.10 -15.00 -3.38
CA TYR A 51 -15.37 -15.61 -3.76
C TYR A 51 -15.74 -15.30 -5.21
N ILE A 52 -15.54 -14.05 -5.63
CA ILE A 52 -15.81 -13.60 -7.01
C ILE A 52 -14.55 -13.49 -7.88
N ARG A 53 -13.42 -14.04 -7.40
CA ARG A 53 -12.10 -14.03 -8.07
C ARG A 53 -11.68 -12.66 -8.65
N ARG A 54 -12.05 -11.56 -7.99
CA ARG A 54 -11.77 -10.20 -8.46
C ARG A 54 -10.57 -9.62 -7.73
N PHE A 55 -9.53 -9.25 -8.48
CA PHE A 55 -8.29 -8.68 -7.92
C PHE A 55 -7.99 -7.31 -8.51
N LYS A 56 -7.80 -6.32 -7.64
CA LYS A 56 -7.27 -5.00 -7.98
C LYS A 56 -5.83 -4.88 -7.47
N ARG A 57 -4.97 -4.26 -8.27
CA ARG A 57 -3.55 -4.07 -7.97
C ARG A 57 -3.19 -2.60 -8.15
N TYR A 58 -2.45 -2.08 -7.19
CA TYR A 58 -2.03 -0.69 -7.12
C TYR A 58 -0.52 -0.65 -6.98
N ALA A 59 0.12 0.30 -7.66
CA ALA A 59 1.54 0.57 -7.53
C ALA A 59 1.71 1.97 -6.96
N ILE A 60 2.35 2.09 -5.81
CA ILE A 60 2.48 3.35 -5.08
C ILE A 60 3.96 3.67 -4.97
N CYS A 61 4.37 4.87 -5.42
CA CYS A 61 5.74 5.33 -5.25
C CYS A 61 6.03 5.57 -3.76
N PHE A 62 7.31 5.57 -3.39
CA PHE A 62 7.70 5.75 -2.00
C PHE A 62 7.28 7.11 -1.43
N ASP A 63 7.31 8.17 -2.23
CA ASP A 63 6.92 9.51 -1.78
C ASP A 63 5.45 9.55 -1.37
N CYS A 64 4.55 8.99 -2.19
CA CYS A 64 3.15 8.86 -1.84
C CYS A 64 2.93 7.96 -0.61
N TRP A 65 3.71 6.88 -0.48
CA TRP A 65 3.60 6.00 0.68
C TRP A 65 4.00 6.69 1.99
N VAL A 66 5.09 7.45 1.99
CA VAL A 66 5.53 8.24 3.15
C VAL A 66 4.47 9.26 3.52
N ASN A 67 3.90 9.95 2.53
CA ASN A 67 2.81 10.91 2.77
C ASN A 67 1.57 10.24 3.40
N ILE A 68 1.12 9.11 2.85
CA ILE A 68 0.01 8.33 3.43
C ILE A 68 0.32 7.93 4.87
N LYS A 69 1.52 7.41 5.13
CA LYS A 69 1.93 6.98 6.47
C LYS A 69 1.91 8.14 7.47
N SER A 70 2.37 9.33 7.07
CA SER A 70 2.30 10.54 7.90
C SER A 70 0.86 10.89 8.23
N LYS A 71 -0.01 11.00 7.21
CA LYS A 71 -1.43 11.32 7.43
C LYS A 71 -2.15 10.30 8.30
N LEU A 72 -1.84 9.01 8.16
CA LEU A 72 -2.41 7.97 9.01
C LEU A 72 -1.97 8.12 10.47
N LYS A 73 -0.72 8.53 10.72
CA LYS A 73 -0.23 8.82 12.08
C LYS A 73 -0.99 9.99 12.69
N ASP A 74 -1.16 11.08 11.93
CA ASP A 74 -1.88 12.27 12.40
C ASP A 74 -3.35 11.96 12.71
N VAL A 75 -4.02 11.16 11.87
CA VAL A 75 -5.40 10.72 12.11
C VAL A 75 -5.49 9.83 13.34
N LYS A 76 -4.55 8.89 13.52
CA LYS A 76 -4.52 8.01 14.68
C LYS A 76 -4.38 8.81 15.98
N GLU A 77 -3.47 9.78 16.01
CA GLU A 77 -3.24 10.65 17.18
C GLU A 77 -4.48 11.48 17.52
N LYS A 78 -5.17 12.03 16.50
CA LYS A 78 -6.44 12.75 16.69
C LYS A 78 -7.53 11.85 17.28
N ILE A 79 -7.65 10.61 16.81
CA ILE A 79 -8.63 9.64 17.34
C ILE A 79 -8.31 9.31 18.80
N GLU A 80 -7.05 9.01 19.12
CA GLU A 80 -6.61 8.69 20.48
C GLU A 80 -6.85 9.86 21.45
N ASN A 81 -6.55 11.09 21.01
CA ASN A 81 -6.81 12.29 21.80
C ASN A 81 -8.31 12.55 21.97
N ALA A 82 -9.13 12.38 20.93
CA ALA A 82 -10.58 12.54 21.05
C ALA A 82 -11.19 11.54 22.03
N SER A 83 -10.72 10.28 22.03
CA SER A 83 -11.19 9.25 22.95
C SER A 83 -10.75 9.44 24.41
N ARG A 84 -9.81 10.34 24.70
CA ARG A 84 -9.38 10.67 26.08
C ARG A 84 -10.26 11.70 26.77
N TYR A 85 -11.14 12.38 26.02
CA TYR A 85 -12.05 13.41 26.54
C TYR A 85 -13.53 13.01 26.37
N SER A 86 -13.79 11.73 26.10
CA SER A 86 -15.12 11.13 25.98
C SER A 86 -15.43 10.22 27.17
#